data_AF-A0AAW5VB41-F1
#
_entry.id   AF-A0AAW5VB41-F1
#
_cell.length_a   1.000
_cell.length_b   1.000
_cell.length_c   1.000
_cell.angle_alpha   90.00
_cell.angle_beta   90.00
_cell.angle_gamma   90.00
#
_symmetry.space_group_name_H-M   'P 1'
#
loop_
_entity.id
_entity.type
_entity.pdbx_description
1 polymer ?
#
loop_
_entity_poly.entity_id
_entity_poly.type
_entity_poly.pdbx_seq_one_letter_code
_entity_poly.pdbx_strand_id
1 'polypeptide(L)'
;MLKNSFIILLFCFFSLSISAQESGGQEKGKESFEELDKLDQGNNLERKQYKNISENNKDRVINAIKLLTIVTANFGDEVPDSKTALEKIRKDYQVVLRYYYRRAYIASGKAMVALEKDITNLLGKFAKNYDTKTQNLLAECADVITNQEQAQLVENSGEGSKVIIPYREIAEAQQKLRIAYGQMGLATDMSREDRFYDSIVHYRIAKDYGIKILSDFKESDADKKAISDKYGKDLSDNRNQIFGQQQSTK
;
A
#
# COMPACT_ATOMS: atom_id res chain seq x y z
N MET A 1 56.30 26.40 47.89
CA MET A 1 55.47 26.99 48.97
C MET A 1 54.02 26.72 48.67
N LEU A 2 53.38 26.02 49.60
CA LEU A 2 51.95 25.73 49.69
C LEU A 2 51.15 26.99 50.04
N LYS A 3 49.95 27.14 49.45
CA LYS A 3 48.62 27.35 50.10
C LYS A 3 47.74 28.40 49.38
N ASN A 4 46.55 27.90 48.99
CA ASN A 4 45.21 28.48 49.17
C ASN A 4 44.89 29.80 48.42
N SER A 5 43.72 30.02 47.81
CA SER A 5 42.35 29.61 48.15
C SER A 5 41.40 29.69 46.94
N PHE A 6 40.48 28.74 46.91
CA PHE A 6 39.05 28.82 46.51
C PHE A 6 38.49 30.17 46.02
N ILE A 7 37.93 30.17 44.81
CA ILE A 7 36.66 30.86 44.49
C ILE A 7 35.79 29.91 43.65
N ILE A 8 34.62 29.58 44.20
CA ILE A 8 33.50 28.89 43.56
C ILE A 8 32.58 29.97 42.96
N LEU A 9 32.18 29.82 41.70
CA LEU A 9 30.99 30.46 41.11
C LEU A 9 30.58 29.59 39.89
N LEU A 10 29.74 28.57 40.03
CA LEU A 10 28.26 28.56 40.10
C LEU A 10 27.56 29.23 38.91
N PHE A 11 26.99 28.37 38.02
CA PHE A 11 25.76 28.53 37.20
C PHE A 11 25.68 29.74 36.22
N CYS A 12 25.40 29.58 34.92
CA CYS A 12 24.21 28.93 34.36
C CYS A 12 24.47 28.34 32.96
N PHE A 13 24.07 27.09 32.78
CA PHE A 13 23.76 26.52 31.47
C PHE A 13 22.55 27.26 30.88
N PHE A 14 22.79 28.13 29.89
CA PHE A 14 21.73 28.50 28.93
C PHE A 14 21.71 27.46 27.81
N SER A 15 21.20 26.27 28.11
CA SER A 15 20.62 25.43 27.07
C SER A 15 19.36 26.14 26.59
N LEU A 16 19.49 26.87 25.48
CA LEU A 16 18.36 27.34 24.69
C LEU A 16 17.59 26.11 24.21
N SER A 17 16.60 25.69 25.00
CA SER A 17 15.49 24.89 24.53
C SER A 17 14.78 25.73 23.49
N ILE A 18 15.11 25.51 22.21
CA ILE A 18 14.26 25.92 21.10
C ILE A 18 13.02 25.04 21.22
N SER A 19 12.05 25.47 22.02
CA SER A 19 10.68 25.03 21.88
C SER A 19 10.23 25.56 20.53
N ALA A 20 10.21 24.69 19.52
CA ALA A 20 9.46 24.93 18.31
C ALA A 20 8.02 25.21 18.74
N GLN A 21 7.64 26.48 18.71
CA GLN A 21 6.29 26.94 18.97
C GLN A 21 5.47 26.53 17.74
N GLU A 22 4.96 25.29 17.73
CA GLU A 22 3.89 24.91 16.83
C GLU A 22 2.77 25.94 17.01
N SER A 23 2.44 26.64 15.93
CA SER A 23 1.29 27.54 15.88
C SER A 23 0.08 26.82 16.46
N GLY A 24 -0.53 27.39 17.52
CA GLY A 24 -1.63 26.83 18.29
C GLY A 24 -2.93 26.66 17.51
N GLY A 25 -2.91 25.78 16.50
CA GLY A 25 -4.10 25.18 15.94
C GLY A 25 -4.64 24.20 16.96
N GLN A 26 -5.93 24.33 17.28
CA GLN A 26 -6.63 23.38 18.12
C GLN A 26 -6.52 21.97 17.54
N GLU A 27 -6.02 21.02 18.31
CA GLU A 27 -5.85 19.64 17.87
C GLU A 27 -7.22 18.99 17.65
N LYS A 28 -7.59 18.77 16.39
CA LYS A 28 -8.91 18.22 16.03
C LYS A 28 -9.22 16.93 16.80
N GLY A 29 -10.46 16.77 17.23
CA GLY A 29 -10.93 15.64 18.04
C GLY A 29 -10.65 15.75 19.54
N LYS A 30 -9.98 16.82 20.02
CA LYS A 30 -9.74 17.12 21.45
C LYS A 30 -10.51 18.34 21.95
N GLU A 31 -11.54 18.77 21.23
CA GLU A 31 -12.40 19.91 21.56
C GLU A 31 -13.10 19.73 22.91
N SER A 32 -13.46 20.82 23.58
CA SER A 32 -14.30 20.82 24.78
C SER A 32 -15.70 20.27 24.48
N PHE A 33 -16.50 20.03 25.52
CA PHE A 33 -17.88 19.60 25.32
C PHE A 33 -18.71 20.66 24.57
N GLU A 34 -18.54 21.93 24.93
CA GLU A 34 -19.24 23.07 24.31
C GLU A 34 -18.87 23.24 22.83
N GLU A 35 -17.62 22.98 22.49
CA GLU A 35 -17.14 23.04 21.10
C GLU A 35 -17.65 21.86 20.27
N LEU A 36 -17.69 20.65 20.86
CA LEU A 36 -18.31 19.50 20.21
C LEU A 36 -19.80 19.71 19.97
N ASP A 37 -20.52 20.29 20.94
CA ASP A 37 -21.95 20.58 20.79
C ASP A 37 -22.18 21.52 19.61
N LYS A 38 -21.34 22.55 19.44
CA LYS A 38 -21.35 23.44 18.26
C LYS A 38 -21.07 22.70 16.95
N LEU A 39 -20.10 21.79 16.92
CA LEU A 39 -19.75 21.01 15.74
C LEU A 39 -20.82 19.98 15.35
N ASP A 40 -21.72 19.67 16.28
CA ASP A 40 -22.74 18.65 16.16
C ASP A 40 -24.17 19.22 16.19
N GLN A 41 -24.31 20.54 15.98
CA GLN A 41 -25.61 21.17 15.79
C GLN A 41 -26.19 20.74 14.45
N GLY A 42 -27.42 20.22 14.48
CA GLY A 42 -28.16 19.79 13.31
C GLY A 42 -29.47 19.12 13.71
N ASN A 43 -30.34 18.89 12.72
CA ASN A 43 -31.62 18.25 12.99
C ASN A 43 -31.48 16.73 13.22
N ASN A 44 -32.52 16.10 13.74
CA ASN A 44 -32.51 14.66 14.05
C ASN A 44 -32.23 13.76 12.83
N LEU A 45 -32.67 14.19 11.63
CA LEU A 45 -32.46 13.43 10.40
C LEU A 45 -30.97 13.49 9.97
N GLU A 46 -30.37 14.68 9.98
CA GLU A 46 -28.97 14.90 9.66
C GLU A 46 -28.05 14.10 10.59
N ARG A 47 -28.34 14.15 11.90
CA ARG A 47 -27.62 13.36 12.90
C ARG A 47 -27.69 11.86 12.62
N LYS A 48 -28.88 11.35 12.28
CA LYS A 48 -29.08 9.93 11.92
C LYS A 48 -28.31 9.57 10.65
N GLN A 49 -28.33 10.43 9.64
CA GLN A 49 -27.61 10.22 8.38
C GLN A 49 -26.10 10.13 8.59
N TYR A 50 -25.49 11.10 9.29
CA TYR A 50 -24.04 11.08 9.51
C TYR A 50 -23.57 10.01 10.50
N LYS A 51 -24.43 9.62 11.45
CA LYS A 51 -24.22 8.42 12.25
C LYS A 51 -24.11 7.18 11.34
N ASN A 52 -25.08 6.97 10.44
CA ASN A 52 -25.07 5.84 9.51
C ASN A 52 -23.83 5.86 8.59
N ILE A 53 -23.41 7.03 8.10
CA ILE A 53 -22.17 7.18 7.31
C ILE A 53 -20.97 6.68 8.10
N SER A 54 -20.86 7.10 9.37
CA SER A 54 -19.74 6.69 10.23
C SER A 54 -19.75 5.19 10.52
N GLU A 55 -20.93 4.60 10.77
CA GLU A 55 -21.09 3.16 11.07
C GLU A 55 -20.82 2.30 9.83
N ASN A 56 -21.44 2.63 8.69
CA ASN A 56 -21.38 1.82 7.48
C ASN A 56 -19.99 1.81 6.83
N ASN A 57 -19.23 2.91 6.96
CA ASN A 57 -17.93 3.04 6.31
C ASN A 57 -16.76 2.56 7.16
N LYS A 58 -16.98 2.26 8.45
CA LYS A 58 -15.91 1.93 9.40
C LYS A 58 -15.05 0.75 8.93
N ASP A 59 -15.69 -0.35 8.51
CA ASP A 59 -14.98 -1.56 8.09
C ASP A 59 -14.25 -1.38 6.75
N ARG A 60 -14.87 -0.65 5.82
CA ARG A 60 -14.24 -0.29 4.54
C ARG A 60 -12.98 0.54 4.77
N VAL A 61 -13.08 1.58 5.60
CA VAL A 61 -11.97 2.49 5.90
C VAL A 61 -10.83 1.78 6.60
N ILE A 62 -11.10 0.95 7.62
CA ILE A 62 -10.01 0.26 8.33
C ILE A 62 -9.29 -0.75 7.42
N ASN A 63 -10.03 -1.45 6.55
CA ASN A 63 -9.42 -2.37 5.58
C ASN A 63 -8.59 -1.64 4.54
N ALA A 64 -9.04 -0.47 4.06
CA ALA A 64 -8.26 0.38 3.19
C ALA A 64 -6.98 0.89 3.88
N ILE A 65 -7.05 1.30 5.15
CA ILE A 65 -5.87 1.73 5.94
C ILE A 65 -4.88 0.57 6.12
N LYS A 66 -5.35 -0.66 6.36
CA LYS A 66 -4.49 -1.86 6.42
C LYS A 66 -3.78 -2.10 5.10
N LEU A 67 -4.52 -2.06 3.99
CA LEU A 67 -3.94 -2.20 2.65
C LEU A 67 -2.89 -1.10 2.41
N LEU A 68 -3.25 0.17 2.63
CA LEU A 68 -2.37 1.33 2.48
C LEU A 68 -1.10 1.21 3.32
N THR A 69 -1.20 0.66 4.52
CA THR A 69 -0.05 0.39 5.39
C THR A 69 0.94 -0.59 4.73
N ILE A 70 0.42 -1.67 4.16
CA ILE A 70 1.24 -2.70 3.50
C ILE A 70 1.87 -2.13 2.23
N VAL A 71 1.08 -1.54 1.34
CA VAL A 71 1.58 -1.07 0.04
C VAL A 71 2.52 0.14 0.19
N THR A 72 2.31 0.99 1.20
CA THR A 72 3.23 2.10 1.51
C THR A 72 4.54 1.60 2.08
N ALA A 73 4.53 0.55 2.91
CA ALA A 73 5.77 -0.04 3.41
C ALA A 73 6.59 -0.72 2.29
N ASN A 74 5.91 -1.41 1.37
CA ASN A 74 6.58 -2.11 0.27
C ASN A 74 7.03 -1.19 -0.86
N PHE A 75 6.18 -0.23 -1.24
CA PHE A 75 6.31 0.55 -2.48
C PHE A 75 6.20 2.07 -2.27
N GLY A 76 6.21 2.56 -1.03
CA GLY A 76 6.02 3.99 -0.76
C GLY A 76 7.13 4.88 -1.31
N ASP A 77 8.33 4.34 -1.53
CA ASP A 77 9.44 5.09 -2.16
C ASP A 77 9.21 5.33 -3.66
N GLU A 78 8.31 4.54 -4.28
CA GLU A 78 7.92 4.68 -5.70
C GLU A 78 6.68 5.59 -5.87
N VAL A 79 6.02 5.95 -4.76
CA VAL A 79 4.79 6.76 -4.76
C VAL A 79 5.00 8.04 -3.95
N PRO A 80 5.15 9.20 -4.61
CA PRO A 80 5.42 10.47 -3.95
C PRO A 80 4.41 10.81 -2.84
N ASP A 81 4.94 11.28 -1.72
CA ASP A 81 4.22 11.69 -0.50
C ASP A 81 3.37 10.61 0.17
N SER A 82 3.49 9.34 -0.25
CA SER A 82 2.64 8.25 0.24
C SER A 82 2.73 8.05 1.75
N LYS A 83 3.95 8.12 2.32
CA LYS A 83 4.19 8.00 3.77
C LYS A 83 3.50 9.13 4.54
N THR A 84 3.69 10.38 4.11
CA THR A 84 3.05 11.55 4.74
C THR A 84 1.53 11.51 4.62
N ALA A 85 1.00 11.12 3.46
CA ALA A 85 -0.42 10.97 3.23
C ALA A 85 -1.03 9.86 4.11
N LEU A 86 -0.36 8.72 4.26
CA LEU A 86 -0.80 7.64 5.15
C LEU A 86 -0.83 8.08 6.62
N GLU A 87 0.19 8.82 7.07
CA GLU A 87 0.20 9.34 8.44
C GLU A 87 -0.93 10.34 8.68
N LYS A 88 -1.25 11.19 7.70
CA LYS A 88 -2.43 12.06 7.76
C LYS A 88 -3.73 11.24 7.86
N ILE A 89 -3.90 10.24 7.00
CA ILE A 89 -5.07 9.34 7.01
C ILE A 89 -5.24 8.67 8.37
N ARG A 90 -4.14 8.19 8.99
CA ARG A 90 -4.18 7.59 10.34
C ARG A 90 -4.63 8.58 11.41
N LYS A 91 -4.10 9.80 11.38
CA LYS A 91 -4.51 10.88 12.30
C LYS A 91 -5.97 11.25 12.11
N ASP A 92 -6.42 11.44 10.87
CA ASP A 92 -7.82 11.79 10.56
C ASP A 92 -8.78 10.65 10.94
N TYR A 93 -8.37 9.39 10.80
CA TYR A 93 -9.16 8.26 11.30
C TYR A 93 -9.34 8.29 12.82
N GLN A 94 -8.29 8.66 13.58
CA GLN A 94 -8.41 8.85 15.03
C GLN A 94 -9.39 10.00 15.36
N VAL A 95 -9.36 11.09 14.60
CA VAL A 95 -10.29 12.22 14.76
C VAL A 95 -11.73 11.77 14.53
N VAL A 96 -12.00 11.04 13.44
CA VAL A 96 -13.32 10.46 13.15
C VAL A 96 -13.81 9.61 14.32
N LEU A 97 -12.98 8.69 14.81
CA LEU A 97 -13.35 7.82 15.93
C LEU A 97 -13.60 8.60 17.23
N ARG A 98 -12.80 9.63 17.52
CA ARG A 98 -13.02 10.49 18.71
C ARG A 98 -14.37 11.19 18.64
N TYR A 99 -14.72 11.80 17.50
CA TYR A 99 -16.04 12.41 17.32
C TYR A 99 -17.15 11.37 17.47
N TYR A 100 -17.01 10.22 16.83
CA TYR A 100 -17.99 9.15 16.89
C TYR A 100 -18.25 8.67 18.33
N TYR A 101 -17.19 8.36 19.08
CA TYR A 101 -17.32 7.87 20.46
C TYR A 101 -17.81 8.94 21.44
N ARG A 102 -17.55 10.22 21.14
CA ARG A 102 -18.10 11.36 21.89
C ARG A 102 -19.50 11.77 21.42
N ARG A 103 -20.12 10.98 20.54
CA ARG A 103 -21.49 11.15 19.99
C ARG A 103 -21.69 12.42 19.15
N ALA A 104 -20.60 13.05 18.71
CA ALA A 104 -20.61 14.15 17.75
C ALA A 104 -20.77 13.60 16.32
N TYR A 105 -21.95 13.03 16.02
CA TYR A 105 -22.16 12.22 14.81
C TYR A 105 -22.06 13.02 13.52
N ILE A 106 -22.50 14.28 13.48
CA ILE A 106 -22.40 15.14 12.30
C ILE A 106 -20.93 15.45 12.00
N ALA A 107 -20.16 15.82 13.03
CA ALA A 107 -18.72 16.05 12.92
C ALA A 107 -17.98 14.77 12.47
N SER A 108 -18.31 13.64 13.09
CA SER A 108 -17.77 12.32 12.72
C SER A 108 -18.04 11.97 11.26
N GLY A 109 -19.29 12.09 10.81
CA GLY A 109 -19.66 11.71 9.45
C GLY A 109 -19.06 12.63 8.39
N LYS A 110 -18.98 13.95 8.64
CA LYS A 110 -18.27 14.88 7.75
C LYS A 110 -16.78 14.56 7.66
N ALA A 111 -16.15 14.28 8.79
CA ALA A 111 -14.75 13.86 8.84
C ALA A 111 -14.53 12.50 8.14
N MET A 112 -15.47 11.57 8.25
CA MET A 112 -15.43 10.27 7.57
C MET A 112 -15.42 10.45 6.05
N VAL A 113 -16.30 11.30 5.50
CA VAL A 113 -16.34 11.57 4.05
C VAL A 113 -15.01 12.16 3.56
N ALA A 114 -14.42 13.10 4.32
CA ALA A 114 -13.13 13.68 3.97
C ALA A 114 -12.00 12.63 4.02
N LEU A 115 -12.00 11.77 5.05
CA LEU A 115 -11.05 10.67 5.19
C LEU A 115 -11.15 9.68 4.03
N GLU A 116 -12.36 9.32 3.61
CA GLU A 116 -12.56 8.42 2.48
C GLU A 116 -12.02 9.00 1.17
N LYS A 117 -12.20 10.30 0.94
CA LYS A 117 -11.60 11.00 -0.20
C LYS A 117 -10.08 10.90 -0.18
N ASP A 118 -9.44 11.13 0.97
CA ASP A 118 -7.98 11.03 1.09
C ASP A 118 -7.47 9.60 0.87
N ILE A 119 -8.21 8.61 1.37
CA ILE A 119 -7.93 7.18 1.12
C ILE A 119 -8.03 6.86 -0.37
N THR A 120 -9.12 7.24 -1.02
CA THR A 120 -9.33 7.02 -2.46
C THR A 120 -8.20 7.66 -3.28
N ASN A 121 -7.82 8.90 -2.95
CA ASN A 121 -6.72 9.59 -3.62
C ASN A 121 -5.39 8.84 -3.48
N LEU A 122 -5.05 8.37 -2.28
CA LEU A 122 -3.80 7.64 -2.06
C LEU A 122 -3.83 6.26 -2.73
N LEU A 123 -4.94 5.53 -2.65
CA LEU A 123 -5.12 4.26 -3.36
C LEU A 123 -4.99 4.44 -4.87
N GLY A 124 -5.53 5.51 -5.45
CA GLY A 124 -5.39 5.82 -6.87
C GLY A 124 -3.94 6.00 -7.31
N LYS A 125 -3.11 6.66 -6.48
CA LYS A 125 -1.66 6.77 -6.74
C LYS A 125 -0.99 5.39 -6.76
N PHE A 126 -1.33 4.51 -5.82
CA PHE A 126 -0.80 3.15 -5.80
C PHE A 126 -1.32 2.33 -6.99
N ALA A 127 -2.62 2.40 -7.33
CA ALA A 127 -3.20 1.70 -8.47
C ALA A 127 -2.45 2.02 -9.77
N LYS A 128 -2.09 3.29 -10.00
CA LYS A 128 -1.27 3.70 -11.15
C LYS A 128 0.13 3.05 -11.15
N ASN A 129 0.79 2.97 -9.99
CA ASN A 129 2.08 2.27 -9.88
C ASN A 129 1.93 0.76 -10.17
N TYR A 130 0.87 0.13 -9.64
CA TYR A 130 0.58 -1.28 -9.88
C TYR A 130 0.27 -1.56 -11.35
N ASP A 131 -0.44 -0.67 -12.03
CA ASP A 131 -0.72 -0.77 -13.45
C ASP A 131 0.58 -0.85 -14.26
N THR A 132 1.47 0.13 -14.07
CA THR A 132 2.76 0.17 -14.78
C THR A 132 3.62 -1.06 -14.49
N LYS A 133 3.72 -1.47 -13.21
CA LYS A 133 4.49 -2.66 -12.82
C LYS A 133 3.92 -3.94 -13.41
N THR A 134 2.60 -4.08 -13.42
CA THR A 134 1.93 -5.26 -13.97
C THR A 134 2.13 -5.32 -15.48
N GLN A 135 1.96 -4.21 -16.21
CA GLN A 135 2.21 -4.13 -17.64
C GLN A 135 3.64 -4.58 -18.00
N ASN A 136 4.63 -4.03 -17.31
CA ASN A 136 6.04 -4.38 -17.55
C ASN A 136 6.32 -5.86 -17.28
N LEU A 137 5.76 -6.39 -16.19
CA LEU A 137 5.91 -7.80 -15.85
C LEU A 137 5.26 -8.73 -16.89
N LEU A 138 4.05 -8.41 -17.36
CA LEU A 138 3.36 -9.24 -18.35
C LEU A 138 3.99 -9.14 -19.74
N ALA A 139 4.60 -8.00 -20.08
CA ALA A 139 5.44 -7.86 -21.26
C ALA A 139 6.70 -8.76 -21.16
N GLU A 140 7.41 -8.73 -20.02
CA GLU A 140 8.55 -9.62 -19.75
C GLU A 140 8.15 -11.11 -19.87
N CYS A 141 6.96 -11.47 -19.37
CA CYS A 141 6.42 -12.83 -19.52
C CYS A 141 6.15 -13.20 -20.99
N ALA A 142 5.58 -12.28 -21.77
CA ALA A 142 5.32 -12.51 -23.19
C ALA A 142 6.62 -12.74 -23.95
N ASP A 143 7.63 -11.90 -23.73
CA ASP A 143 8.95 -12.05 -24.35
C ASP A 143 9.60 -13.40 -24.00
N VAL A 144 9.54 -13.81 -22.73
CA VAL A 144 10.10 -15.10 -22.29
C VAL A 144 9.39 -16.29 -22.96
N ILE A 145 8.04 -16.25 -23.05
CA ILE A 145 7.28 -17.30 -23.72
C ILE A 145 7.61 -17.34 -25.22
N THR A 146 7.60 -16.20 -25.91
CA THR A 146 7.89 -16.12 -27.34
C THR A 146 9.31 -16.58 -27.67
N ASN A 147 10.30 -16.19 -26.87
CA ASN A 147 11.68 -16.64 -27.05
C ASN A 147 11.80 -18.16 -26.88
N GLN A 148 11.08 -18.76 -25.93
CA GLN A 148 11.10 -20.21 -25.73
C GLN A 148 10.39 -20.96 -26.86
N GLU A 149 9.27 -20.44 -27.35
CA GLU A 149 8.58 -20.98 -28.53
C GLU A 149 9.48 -20.95 -29.76
N GLN A 150 10.16 -19.83 -29.99
CA GLN A 150 11.09 -19.69 -31.11
C GLN A 150 12.27 -20.67 -30.98
N ALA A 151 12.85 -20.79 -29.78
CA ALA A 151 13.93 -21.74 -29.52
C ALA A 151 13.49 -23.18 -29.84
N GLN A 152 12.29 -23.59 -29.41
CA GLN A 152 11.76 -24.91 -29.76
C GLN A 152 11.58 -25.12 -31.27
N LEU A 153 11.07 -24.12 -32.00
CA LEU A 153 10.86 -24.25 -33.45
C LEU A 153 12.19 -24.43 -34.21
N VAL A 154 13.22 -23.67 -33.82
CA VAL A 154 14.55 -23.70 -34.45
C VAL A 154 15.36 -24.94 -34.03
N GLU A 155 15.27 -25.36 -32.77
CA GLU A 155 15.99 -26.53 -32.28
C GLU A 155 15.40 -27.85 -32.80
N ASN A 156 14.06 -27.93 -32.96
CA ASN A 156 13.42 -29.08 -33.59
C ASN A 156 13.77 -29.24 -35.08
N SER A 157 14.45 -28.26 -35.70
CA SER A 157 14.92 -28.34 -37.08
C SER A 157 16.36 -28.88 -37.21
N GLY A 158 17.06 -29.16 -36.11
CA GLY A 158 18.41 -29.75 -36.09
C GLY A 158 18.45 -31.13 -35.43
N GLU A 159 19.15 -32.10 -36.04
CA GLU A 159 19.38 -33.42 -35.42
C GLU A 159 20.24 -33.27 -34.15
N GLY A 160 19.68 -33.60 -32.98
CA GLY A 160 20.41 -33.68 -31.70
C GLY A 160 20.08 -32.59 -30.66
N SER A 161 19.04 -31.79 -30.86
CA SER A 161 18.62 -30.75 -29.92
C SER A 161 18.06 -31.31 -28.61
N LYS A 162 18.55 -30.77 -27.48
CA LYS A 162 17.94 -30.99 -26.16
C LYS A 162 16.83 -29.97 -25.96
N VAL A 163 15.58 -30.44 -25.93
CA VAL A 163 14.44 -29.60 -25.51
C VAL A 163 14.65 -29.15 -24.07
N ILE A 164 14.96 -27.86 -23.87
CA ILE A 164 15.23 -27.23 -22.56
C ILE A 164 13.95 -27.14 -21.71
N ILE A 165 12.82 -26.75 -22.32
CA ILE A 165 11.50 -26.67 -21.66
C ILE A 165 10.47 -27.44 -22.51
N PRO A 166 9.66 -28.36 -21.95
CA PRO A 166 8.62 -29.08 -22.69
C PRO A 166 7.50 -28.17 -23.25
N TYR A 167 6.94 -28.51 -24.42
CA TYR A 167 5.81 -27.78 -25.04
C TYR A 167 4.60 -27.61 -24.09
N ARG A 168 4.35 -28.58 -23.21
CA ARG A 168 3.29 -28.49 -22.19
C ARG A 168 3.47 -27.29 -21.27
N GLU A 169 4.71 -26.99 -20.87
CA GLU A 169 5.01 -25.89 -19.94
C GLU A 169 4.84 -24.53 -20.62
N ILE A 170 5.12 -24.45 -21.92
CA ILE A 170 4.79 -23.28 -22.75
C ILE A 170 3.27 -23.06 -22.77
N ALA A 171 2.49 -24.10 -23.10
CA ALA A 171 1.03 -23.99 -23.14
C ALA A 171 0.42 -23.59 -21.79
N GLU A 172 0.95 -24.13 -20.68
CA GLU A 172 0.55 -23.74 -19.32
C GLU A 172 0.88 -22.27 -19.02
N ALA A 173 2.04 -21.78 -19.46
CA ALA A 173 2.42 -20.39 -19.27
C ALA A 173 1.62 -19.43 -20.15
N GLN A 174 1.30 -19.79 -21.39
CA GLN A 174 0.36 -19.05 -22.23
C GLN A 174 -1.00 -18.90 -21.53
N GLN A 175 -1.50 -19.99 -20.92
CA GLN A 175 -2.77 -19.95 -20.20
C GLN A 175 -2.69 -19.04 -18.96
N LYS A 176 -1.62 -19.15 -18.15
CA LYS A 176 -1.37 -18.24 -17.02
C LYS A 176 -1.29 -16.78 -17.48
N LEU A 177 -0.64 -16.51 -18.60
CA LEU A 177 -0.49 -15.16 -19.15
C LEU A 177 -1.85 -14.59 -19.60
N ARG A 178 -2.70 -15.40 -20.24
CA ARG A 178 -4.08 -15.01 -20.58
C ARG A 178 -4.90 -14.66 -19.33
N ILE A 179 -4.79 -15.45 -18.27
CA ILE A 179 -5.45 -15.16 -17.00
C ILE A 179 -4.92 -13.85 -16.42
N ALA A 180 -3.60 -13.65 -16.42
CA ALA A 180 -2.98 -12.44 -15.89
C ALA A 180 -3.44 -11.17 -16.63
N TYR A 181 -3.49 -11.19 -17.97
CA TYR A 181 -4.04 -10.08 -18.74
C TYR A 181 -5.53 -9.86 -18.48
N GLY A 182 -6.32 -10.92 -18.29
CA GLY A 182 -7.72 -10.80 -17.88
C GLY A 182 -7.88 -10.09 -16.53
N GLN A 183 -7.06 -10.45 -15.54
CA GLN A 183 -7.04 -9.79 -14.24
C GLN A 183 -6.59 -8.34 -14.34
N MET A 184 -5.57 -8.04 -15.15
CA MET A 184 -5.13 -6.67 -15.43
C MET A 184 -6.23 -5.83 -16.09
N GLY A 185 -7.02 -6.43 -17.00
CA GLY A 185 -8.18 -5.79 -17.61
C GLY A 185 -9.24 -5.40 -16.56
N LEU A 186 -9.61 -6.34 -15.69
CA LEU A 186 -10.53 -6.07 -14.58
C LEU A 186 -10.01 -4.97 -13.65
N ALA A 187 -8.71 -5.00 -13.34
CA ALA A 187 -8.07 -3.98 -12.51
C ALA A 187 -8.16 -2.59 -13.15
N THR A 188 -7.96 -2.51 -14.47
CA THR A 188 -8.04 -1.27 -15.25
C THR A 188 -9.46 -0.71 -15.22
N ASP A 189 -10.48 -1.54 -15.42
CA ASP A 189 -11.87 -1.12 -15.39
C ASP A 189 -12.27 -0.62 -13.99
N MET A 190 -11.88 -1.33 -12.94
CA MET A 190 -12.09 -0.88 -11.56
C MET A 190 -11.37 0.45 -11.26
N SER A 191 -10.18 0.65 -11.81
CA SER A 191 -9.46 1.92 -11.65
C SER A 191 -10.17 3.08 -12.35
N ARG A 192 -10.88 2.84 -13.46
CA ARG A 192 -11.68 3.87 -14.16
C ARG A 192 -12.94 4.25 -13.39
N GLU A 193 -13.43 3.36 -12.54
CA GLU A 193 -14.60 3.55 -11.68
C GLU A 193 -14.22 4.06 -10.26
N ASP A 194 -12.98 4.52 -10.06
CA ASP A 194 -12.43 4.93 -8.76
C ASP A 194 -12.44 3.81 -7.68
N ARG A 195 -12.60 2.54 -8.08
CA ARG A 195 -12.56 1.35 -7.22
C ARG A 195 -11.13 0.87 -7.03
N PHE A 196 -10.25 1.77 -6.58
CA PHE A 196 -8.81 1.52 -6.53
C PHE A 196 -8.39 0.41 -5.56
N TYR A 197 -9.15 0.18 -4.49
CA TYR A 197 -8.91 -0.96 -3.59
C TYR A 197 -9.01 -2.29 -4.35
N ASP A 198 -10.11 -2.49 -5.07
CA ASP A 198 -10.37 -3.70 -5.83
C ASP A 198 -9.37 -3.82 -7.00
N SER A 199 -9.08 -2.70 -7.66
CA SER A 199 -8.07 -2.62 -8.72
C SER A 199 -6.71 -3.17 -8.27
N ILE A 200 -6.21 -2.75 -7.09
CA ILE A 200 -4.96 -3.25 -6.52
C ILE A 200 -5.02 -4.76 -6.26
N VAL A 201 -6.16 -5.29 -5.80
CA VAL A 201 -6.33 -6.74 -5.60
C VAL A 201 -6.18 -7.51 -6.93
N HIS A 202 -6.80 -7.03 -8.00
CA HIS A 202 -6.68 -7.67 -9.31
C HIS A 202 -5.28 -7.56 -9.90
N TYR A 203 -4.59 -6.42 -9.72
CA TYR A 203 -3.18 -6.30 -10.10
C TYR A 203 -2.28 -7.27 -9.32
N ARG A 204 -2.52 -7.50 -8.02
CA ARG A 204 -1.77 -8.50 -7.23
C ARG A 204 -1.92 -9.91 -7.82
N ILE A 205 -3.13 -10.30 -8.20
CA ILE A 205 -3.39 -11.60 -8.83
C ILE A 205 -2.65 -11.70 -10.17
N ALA A 206 -2.72 -10.67 -11.01
CA ALA A 206 -2.01 -10.63 -12.29
C ALA A 206 -0.49 -10.78 -12.10
N LYS A 207 0.09 -10.06 -11.13
CA LYS A 207 1.51 -10.17 -10.79
C LYS A 207 1.89 -11.55 -10.26
N ASP A 208 1.02 -12.19 -9.47
CA ASP A 208 1.28 -13.54 -8.97
C ASP A 208 1.46 -14.55 -10.11
N TYR A 209 0.57 -14.51 -11.11
CA TYR A 209 0.70 -15.31 -12.32
C TYR A 209 1.96 -14.95 -13.12
N GLY A 210 2.26 -13.65 -13.30
CA GLY A 210 3.45 -13.20 -14.03
C GLY A 210 4.75 -13.70 -13.38
N ILE A 211 4.90 -13.51 -12.06
CA ILE A 211 6.07 -13.98 -11.32
C ILE A 211 6.20 -15.50 -11.40
N LYS A 212 5.07 -16.23 -11.34
CA LYS A 212 5.05 -17.67 -11.49
C LYS A 212 5.52 -18.14 -12.87
N ILE A 213 5.09 -17.46 -13.95
CA ILE A 213 5.57 -17.74 -15.31
C ILE A 213 7.10 -17.56 -15.38
N LEU A 214 7.62 -16.42 -14.93
CA LEU A 214 9.06 -16.16 -14.98
C LEU A 214 9.87 -17.17 -14.17
N SER A 215 9.34 -17.62 -13.03
CA SER A 215 9.99 -18.65 -12.21
C SER A 215 9.91 -20.05 -12.82
N ASP A 216 8.80 -20.41 -13.46
CA ASP A 216 8.62 -21.73 -14.07
C ASP A 216 9.56 -21.92 -15.28
N PHE A 217 9.94 -20.83 -15.95
CA PHE A 217 10.87 -20.83 -17.09
C PHE A 217 12.35 -20.86 -16.71
N LYS A 218 12.66 -21.04 -15.41
CA LYS A 218 14.03 -21.23 -14.93
C LYS A 218 14.24 -22.70 -14.57
N GLU A 219 15.35 -23.28 -15.03
CA GLU A 219 15.70 -24.66 -14.67
C GLU A 219 16.34 -24.72 -13.27
N SER A 220 17.33 -23.86 -13.02
CA SER A 220 18.11 -23.90 -11.80
C SER A 220 17.38 -23.25 -10.62
N ASP A 221 17.54 -23.82 -9.42
CA ASP A 221 17.00 -23.23 -8.19
C ASP A 221 17.63 -21.86 -7.88
N ALA A 222 18.87 -21.64 -8.31
CA ALA A 222 19.53 -20.34 -8.17
C ALA A 222 18.82 -19.25 -8.99
N ASP A 223 18.42 -19.55 -10.23
CA ASP A 223 17.71 -18.60 -11.08
C ASP A 223 16.26 -18.38 -10.62
N LYS A 224 15.59 -19.43 -10.14
CA LYS A 224 14.27 -19.30 -9.48
C LYS A 224 14.36 -18.40 -8.26
N LYS A 225 15.41 -18.57 -7.45
CA LYS A 225 15.67 -17.69 -6.30
C LYS A 225 15.91 -16.25 -6.75
N ALA A 226 16.65 -16.02 -7.83
CA ALA A 226 16.86 -14.68 -8.37
C ALA A 226 15.53 -14.00 -8.77
N ILE A 227 14.57 -14.74 -9.35
CA ILE A 227 13.22 -14.23 -9.60
C ILE A 227 12.50 -13.92 -8.28
N SER A 228 12.55 -14.82 -7.30
CA SER A 228 11.92 -14.60 -5.99
C SER A 228 12.51 -13.38 -5.26
N ASP A 229 13.81 -13.17 -5.35
CA ASP A 229 14.50 -12.02 -4.76
C ASP A 229 14.13 -10.72 -5.51
N LYS A 230 14.13 -10.73 -6.85
CA LYS A 230 13.72 -9.59 -7.70
C LYS A 230 12.31 -9.11 -7.36
N TYR A 231 11.37 -10.04 -7.17
CA TYR A 231 9.96 -9.75 -6.89
C TYR A 231 9.57 -9.95 -5.42
N GLY A 232 10.54 -9.96 -4.50
CA GLY A 232 10.28 -10.28 -3.08
C GLY A 232 9.23 -9.37 -2.45
N LYS A 233 9.27 -8.07 -2.78
CA LYS A 233 8.27 -7.09 -2.34
C LYS A 233 6.87 -7.42 -2.86
N ASP A 234 6.74 -7.75 -4.15
CA ASP A 234 5.47 -8.14 -4.77
C ASP A 234 4.91 -9.44 -4.17
N LEU A 235 5.75 -10.43 -3.92
CA LEU A 235 5.36 -11.69 -3.29
C LEU A 235 4.89 -11.51 -1.84
N SER A 236 5.57 -10.67 -1.04
CA SER A 236 5.10 -10.30 0.29
C SER A 236 3.77 -9.55 0.23
N ASP A 237 3.65 -8.60 -0.69
CA ASP A 237 2.46 -7.80 -0.88
C ASP A 237 1.22 -8.64 -1.26
N ASN A 238 1.37 -9.59 -2.18
CA ASN A 238 0.31 -10.53 -2.58
C ASN A 238 -0.23 -11.35 -1.39
N ARG A 239 0.61 -11.61 -0.38
CA ARG A 239 0.23 -12.29 0.86
C ARG A 239 -0.27 -11.34 1.96
N ASN A 240 -0.50 -10.06 1.65
CA ASN A 240 -0.83 -9.00 2.60
C ASN A 240 0.24 -8.81 3.69
N GLN A 241 1.52 -8.87 3.32
CA GLN A 241 2.66 -8.75 4.23
C GLN A 241 3.60 -7.63 3.83
N ILE A 242 4.27 -7.06 4.84
CA ILE A 242 5.38 -6.12 4.64
C ILE A 242 6.65 -6.92 4.38
N PHE A 243 7.36 -6.59 3.31
CA PHE A 243 8.61 -7.23 2.95
C PHE A 243 9.66 -7.03 4.04
N GLY A 244 10.37 -8.11 4.41
CA GLY A 244 11.40 -8.09 5.45
C GLY A 244 10.90 -8.20 6.90
N GLN A 245 9.58 -8.17 7.16
CA GLN A 245 9.04 -8.35 8.53
C GLN A 245 8.86 -9.81 8.97
N GLN A 246 9.13 -10.79 8.11
CA GLN A 246 8.92 -12.23 8.38
C GLN A 246 9.93 -12.89 9.35
N GLN A 247 10.68 -12.14 10.16
CA GLN A 247 11.65 -12.71 11.12
C GLN A 247 11.33 -12.45 12.61
N SER A 248 10.15 -11.96 12.96
CA SER A 248 9.85 -11.57 14.36
C SER A 248 8.86 -12.47 15.11
N THR A 249 8.46 -13.61 14.55
CA THR A 249 7.56 -14.56 15.22
C THR A 249 8.20 -15.94 15.27
N LYS A 250 9.00 -16.16 16.32
CA LYS A 250 9.21 -17.46 16.95
C LYS A 250 8.60 -17.42 18.34
#